data_AF-A0A2S0WCY7-F1
#
_entry.id   AF-A0A2S0WCY7-F1
#
_cell.length_a   1.000
_cell.length_b   1.000
_cell.length_c   1.000
_cell.angle_alpha   90.00
_cell.angle_beta   90.00
_cell.angle_gamma   90.00
#
_symmetry.space_group_name_H-M   'P 1'
#
loop_
_entity.id
_entity.type
_entity.pdbx_description
1 polymer ?
#
loop_
_entity_poly.entity_id
_entity_poly.type
_entity_poly.pdbx_seq_one_letter_code
_entity_poly.pdbx_strand_id
1 'polypeptide(L)'
;MPCPQRTRIDDPQDPRLDDVRDLKHSDSRGGLVYAEGPLICGRMVHSRFPLSCVVGFGGRLDSFLATFGADLGDVPVYEVTRPVLAEVAGYDMHRGLIAVASRPAPLTVAEVLDGARSLVILEGVGDHENIGAIFRNAAGMGIDGVLFGAGTADPLYRRSVRVSMGHALRTPFAHVEGTVTTWQRGLEELRVAGWRLVSLTPAEEASHLADALVDAAGRPYDKVAFLVGGEGPGLTEHAMRATDIRARIPMAPGTDSLNVATSAAIAFYERQRSLR
;
A
#
# COMPACT_ATOMS: atom_id res chain seq x y z
N MET A 1 -0.93 -19.98 24.98
CA MET A 1 -0.81 -18.86 25.93
C MET A 1 -2.21 -18.42 26.33
N PRO A 2 -2.43 -17.88 27.54
CA PRO A 2 -3.75 -17.39 27.95
C PRO A 2 -4.21 -16.26 27.03
N CYS A 3 -5.53 -16.16 26.80
CA CYS A 3 -6.15 -15.08 26.05
C CYS A 3 -5.87 -13.73 26.77
N PRO A 4 -5.48 -12.66 26.05
CA PRO A 4 -5.11 -11.41 26.68
C PRO A 4 -6.27 -10.82 27.48
N GLN A 5 -5.93 -10.24 28.64
CA GLN A 5 -6.92 -9.67 29.54
C GLN A 5 -7.57 -8.44 28.89
N ARG A 6 -8.90 -8.49 28.79
CA ARG A 6 -9.69 -7.38 28.23
C ARG A 6 -9.99 -6.35 29.31
N THR A 7 -9.87 -5.08 28.96
CA THR A 7 -10.29 -3.98 29.81
C THR A 7 -11.55 -3.37 29.23
N ARG A 8 -12.66 -3.44 29.97
CA ARG A 8 -13.92 -2.81 29.56
C ARG A 8 -13.84 -1.30 29.77
N ILE A 9 -14.24 -0.53 28.77
CA ILE A 9 -14.30 0.94 28.80
C ILE A 9 -15.68 1.38 28.31
N ASP A 10 -16.44 2.03 29.18
CA ASP A 10 -17.77 2.54 28.85
C ASP A 10 -17.78 4.08 28.65
N ASP A 11 -16.74 4.80 29.09
CA ASP A 11 -16.59 6.25 28.92
C ASP A 11 -15.85 6.58 27.60
N PRO A 12 -16.49 7.27 26.64
CA PRO A 12 -15.83 7.70 25.40
C PRO A 12 -14.69 8.70 25.63
N GLN A 13 -14.62 9.38 26.78
CA GLN A 13 -13.55 10.32 27.13
C GLN A 13 -12.37 9.65 27.85
N ASP A 14 -12.37 8.32 28.00
CA ASP A 14 -11.26 7.60 28.61
C ASP A 14 -9.95 7.84 27.83
N PRO A 15 -8.85 8.24 28.50
CA PRO A 15 -7.59 8.59 27.83
C PRO A 15 -6.94 7.39 27.12
N ARG A 16 -7.28 6.15 27.50
CA ARG A 16 -6.77 4.94 26.80
C ARG A 16 -7.33 4.82 25.38
N LEU A 17 -8.41 5.53 25.08
CA LEU A 17 -9.01 5.58 23.75
C LEU A 17 -8.48 6.75 22.89
N ASP A 18 -7.53 7.54 23.40
CA ASP A 18 -7.07 8.73 22.68
C ASP A 18 -6.48 8.39 21.32
N ASP A 19 -5.73 7.31 21.17
CA ASP A 19 -5.13 6.91 19.89
C ASP A 19 -6.16 6.56 18.81
N VAL A 20 -7.37 6.17 19.19
CA VAL A 20 -8.49 5.87 18.28
C VAL A 20 -9.53 6.99 18.21
N ARG A 21 -9.23 8.17 18.79
CA ARG A 21 -10.16 9.30 18.84
C ARG A 21 -10.09 10.16 17.56
N ASP A 22 -11.26 10.50 17.01
CA ASP A 22 -11.43 11.30 15.79
C ASP A 22 -10.61 10.80 14.59
N LEU A 23 -10.68 9.49 14.33
CA LEU A 23 -10.06 8.84 13.17
C LEU A 23 -10.65 9.31 11.83
N LYS A 24 -11.72 10.11 11.87
CA LYS A 24 -12.24 10.81 10.69
C LYS A 24 -11.22 11.82 10.15
N HIS A 25 -10.44 12.46 11.02
CA HIS A 25 -9.39 13.42 10.69
C HIS A 25 -8.00 12.89 11.10
N SER A 26 -7.78 11.58 10.92
CA SER A 26 -6.54 10.87 11.31
C SER A 26 -5.26 11.42 10.66
N ASP A 27 -5.39 12.29 9.66
CA ASP A 27 -4.30 13.02 8.97
C ASP A 27 -3.35 13.75 9.94
N SER A 28 -3.80 14.08 11.14
CA SER A 28 -3.08 14.91 12.12
C SER A 28 -2.19 14.16 13.12
N ARG A 29 -2.38 12.85 13.30
CA ARG A 29 -1.65 12.05 14.31
C ARG A 29 -0.47 11.34 13.67
N GLY A 30 0.57 12.12 13.36
CA GLY A 30 1.81 11.61 12.80
C GLY A 30 2.35 10.42 13.61
N GLY A 31 2.78 9.36 12.93
CA GLY A 31 3.43 8.22 13.56
C GLY A 31 2.55 7.01 13.90
N LEU A 32 1.23 7.08 13.69
CA LEU A 32 0.33 5.92 13.85
C LEU A 32 -0.15 5.35 12.51
N VAL A 33 -0.56 4.09 12.55
CA VAL A 33 -1.25 3.38 11.47
C VAL A 33 -2.43 2.61 12.05
N TYR A 34 -3.51 2.53 11.28
CA TYR A 34 -4.79 1.99 11.73
C TYR A 34 -5.25 0.84 10.84
N ALA A 35 -5.69 -0.26 11.46
CA ALA A 35 -6.37 -1.36 10.79
C ALA A 35 -7.83 -1.44 11.25
N GLU A 36 -8.75 -1.62 10.30
CA GLU A 36 -10.19 -1.65 10.56
C GLU A 36 -10.81 -2.99 10.17
N GLY A 37 -11.39 -3.68 11.17
CA GLY A 37 -12.07 -4.95 11.05
C GLY A 37 -11.15 -6.17 11.20
N PRO A 38 -11.72 -7.34 11.57
CA PRO A 38 -10.95 -8.51 11.99
C PRO A 38 -9.85 -8.96 11.02
N LEU A 39 -10.14 -8.94 9.71
CA LEU A 39 -9.17 -9.37 8.69
C LEU A 39 -7.94 -8.45 8.63
N ILE A 40 -8.15 -7.14 8.63
CA ILE A 40 -7.05 -6.16 8.49
C ILE A 40 -6.27 -6.10 9.81
N CYS A 41 -6.96 -6.14 10.95
CA CYS A 41 -6.31 -6.22 12.25
C CYS A 41 -5.45 -7.49 12.36
N GLY A 42 -5.94 -8.64 11.87
CA GLY A 42 -5.14 -9.88 11.83
C GLY A 42 -3.87 -9.74 10.98
N ARG A 43 -3.96 -9.06 9.83
CA ARG A 43 -2.77 -8.75 9.01
C ARG A 43 -1.77 -7.84 9.73
N MET A 44 -2.27 -6.89 10.53
CA MET A 44 -1.44 -6.00 11.34
C MET A 44 -0.69 -6.76 12.46
N VAL A 45 -1.33 -7.73 13.12
CA VAL A 45 -0.69 -8.60 14.14
C VAL A 45 0.58 -9.25 13.61
N HIS A 46 0.54 -9.74 12.38
CA HIS A 46 1.68 -10.41 11.74
C HIS A 46 2.53 -9.48 10.87
N SER A 47 2.38 -8.16 11.01
CA SER A 47 3.14 -7.18 10.24
C SER A 47 4.37 -6.68 11.00
N ARG A 48 5.19 -5.86 10.33
CA ARG A 48 6.33 -5.18 10.96
C ARG A 48 5.94 -4.01 11.88
N PHE A 49 4.65 -3.68 11.96
CA PHE A 49 4.14 -2.53 12.70
C PHE A 49 3.89 -2.91 14.16
N PRO A 50 4.61 -2.32 15.12
CA PRO A 50 4.42 -2.63 16.54
C PRO A 50 3.02 -2.22 16.99
N LEU A 51 2.21 -3.21 17.39
CA LEU A 51 0.86 -2.98 17.87
C LEU A 51 0.88 -2.22 19.20
N SER A 52 0.11 -1.13 19.25
CA SER A 52 -0.08 -0.31 20.45
C SER A 52 -1.29 -0.77 21.25
N CYS A 53 -2.43 -1.01 20.60
CA CYS A 53 -3.64 -1.52 21.24
C CYS A 53 -4.64 -2.09 20.22
N VAL A 54 -5.62 -2.83 20.74
CA VAL A 54 -6.79 -3.30 19.99
C VAL A 54 -8.06 -2.83 20.69
N VAL A 55 -8.96 -2.17 19.97
CA VAL A 55 -10.26 -1.69 20.47
C VAL A 55 -11.38 -2.36 19.69
N GLY A 56 -12.36 -2.95 20.37
CA GLY A 56 -13.47 -3.60 19.68
C GLY A 56 -14.66 -3.90 20.57
N PHE A 57 -15.66 -4.56 20.00
CA PHE A 57 -16.86 -4.95 20.74
C PHE A 57 -17.48 -6.26 20.24
N GLY A 58 -18.15 -6.96 21.15
CA GLY A 58 -18.97 -8.15 20.88
C GLY A 58 -18.27 -9.24 20.07
N GLY A 59 -19.05 -9.97 19.27
CA GLY A 59 -18.56 -11.16 18.56
C GLY A 59 -17.41 -10.92 17.58
N ARG A 60 -17.19 -9.68 17.11
CA ARG A 60 -16.02 -9.36 16.26
C ARG A 60 -14.73 -9.34 17.06
N LEU A 61 -14.75 -8.77 18.27
CA LEU A 61 -13.62 -8.82 19.18
C LEU A 61 -13.36 -10.27 19.63
N ASP A 62 -14.43 -11.01 19.96
CA ASP A 62 -14.30 -12.42 20.35
C ASP A 62 -13.64 -13.28 19.27
N SER A 63 -14.13 -13.18 18.03
CA SER A 63 -13.58 -13.93 16.89
C SER A 63 -12.11 -13.56 16.61
N PHE A 64 -11.77 -12.26 16.73
CA PHE A 64 -10.40 -11.81 16.56
C PHE A 64 -9.48 -12.39 17.65
N LEU A 65 -9.88 -12.31 18.93
CA LEU A 65 -9.08 -12.83 20.04
C LEU A 65 -8.98 -14.35 20.04
N ALA A 66 -10.01 -15.05 19.60
CA ALA A 66 -9.95 -16.51 19.42
C ALA A 66 -8.89 -16.93 18.39
N THR A 67 -8.65 -16.09 17.38
CA THR A 67 -7.70 -16.39 16.30
C THR A 67 -6.30 -15.85 16.59
N PHE A 68 -6.19 -14.61 17.06
CA PHE A 68 -4.91 -13.88 17.17
C PHE A 68 -4.53 -13.54 18.62
N GLY A 69 -5.37 -13.84 19.61
CA GLY A 69 -5.15 -13.41 20.99
C GLY A 69 -3.83 -13.92 21.58
N ALA A 70 -3.40 -15.12 21.22
CA ALA A 70 -2.12 -15.67 21.66
C ALA A 70 -0.90 -14.91 21.09
N ASP A 71 -1.06 -14.25 19.94
CA ASP A 71 0.01 -13.50 19.25
C ASP A 71 0.11 -12.05 19.75
N LEU A 72 -0.86 -11.57 20.54
CA LEU A 72 -0.88 -10.19 21.04
C LEU A 72 0.11 -9.93 22.18
N GLY A 73 0.57 -10.95 22.89
CA GLY A 73 1.41 -10.77 24.07
C GLY A 73 0.78 -9.82 25.08
N ASP A 74 1.49 -8.75 25.43
CA ASP A 74 1.06 -7.71 26.39
C ASP A 74 0.29 -6.56 25.76
N VAL A 75 -0.04 -6.63 24.46
CA VAL A 75 -0.79 -5.56 23.77
C VAL A 75 -2.16 -5.37 24.45
N PRO A 76 -2.48 -4.15 24.94
CA PRO A 76 -3.75 -3.86 25.55
C PRO A 76 -4.95 -4.12 24.63
N VAL A 77 -5.97 -4.77 25.19
CA VAL A 77 -7.24 -5.00 24.51
C VAL A 77 -8.36 -4.28 25.24
N TYR A 78 -8.98 -3.32 24.57
CA TYR A 78 -10.08 -2.51 25.08
C TYR A 78 -11.40 -2.98 24.50
N GLU A 79 -12.30 -3.42 25.38
CA GLU A 79 -13.67 -3.77 25.02
C GLU A 79 -14.60 -2.58 25.29
N VAL A 80 -15.25 -2.10 24.25
CA VAL A 80 -16.18 -0.97 24.31
C VAL A 80 -17.57 -1.41 23.83
N THR A 81 -18.56 -0.52 23.87
CA THR A 81 -19.82 -0.74 23.16
C THR A 81 -19.77 -0.16 21.75
N ARG A 82 -20.68 -0.56 20.87
CA ARG A 82 -20.79 0.03 19.52
C ARG A 82 -20.98 1.55 19.54
N PRO A 83 -21.89 2.12 20.36
CA PRO A 83 -22.04 3.57 20.46
C PRO A 83 -20.76 4.27 20.89
N VAL A 84 -20.06 3.74 21.90
CA VAL A 84 -18.79 4.31 22.39
C VAL A 84 -17.72 4.29 21.30
N LEU A 85 -17.56 3.18 20.56
CA LEU A 85 -16.57 3.13 19.48
C LEU A 85 -16.89 4.10 18.34
N ALA A 86 -18.17 4.24 17.98
CA ALA A 86 -18.59 5.16 16.92
C ALA A 86 -18.37 6.63 17.32
N GLU A 87 -18.65 6.98 18.58
CA GLU A 87 -18.39 8.31 19.14
C GLU A 87 -16.89 8.62 19.16
N VAL A 88 -16.09 7.70 19.71
CA VAL A 88 -14.64 7.86 19.82
C VAL A 88 -14.00 7.97 18.44
N ALA A 89 -14.28 7.04 17.52
CA ALA A 89 -13.70 7.04 16.18
C ALA A 89 -14.16 8.22 15.31
N GLY A 90 -15.30 8.84 15.64
CA GLY A 90 -15.90 9.93 14.87
C GLY A 90 -16.64 9.47 13.60
N TYR A 91 -16.89 8.17 13.44
CA TYR A 91 -17.71 7.57 12.36
C TYR A 91 -18.15 6.14 12.70
N ASP A 92 -19.26 5.69 12.10
CA ASP A 92 -19.88 4.38 12.39
C ASP A 92 -19.31 3.21 11.55
N MET A 93 -18.52 3.51 10.51
CA MET A 93 -17.95 2.54 9.57
C MET A 93 -16.59 1.94 10.02
N HIS A 94 -16.39 1.70 11.32
CA HIS A 94 -15.14 1.16 11.88
C HIS A 94 -15.05 -0.38 11.86
N ARG A 95 -16.04 -1.06 11.26
CA ARG A 95 -16.10 -2.55 11.13
C ARG A 95 -15.96 -3.31 12.46
N GLY A 96 -16.35 -2.70 13.57
CA GLY A 96 -16.42 -3.27 14.92
C GLY A 96 -15.10 -3.68 15.59
N LEU A 97 -13.95 -3.36 14.98
CA LEU A 97 -12.63 -3.64 15.55
C LEU A 97 -11.62 -2.66 14.93
N ILE A 98 -10.78 -2.06 15.77
CA ILE A 98 -9.69 -1.18 15.36
C ILE A 98 -8.41 -1.68 16.03
N ALA A 99 -7.35 -1.87 15.25
CA ALA A 99 -6.02 -2.05 15.79
C ALA A 99 -5.18 -0.82 15.46
N VAL A 100 -4.43 -0.36 16.46
CA VAL A 100 -3.51 0.78 16.35
C VAL A 100 -2.10 0.24 16.43
N ALA A 101 -1.22 0.72 15.56
CA ALA A 101 0.19 0.43 15.64
C ALA A 101 1.03 1.69 15.40
N SER A 102 2.24 1.71 15.94
CA SER A 102 3.22 2.73 15.64
C SER A 102 3.87 2.48 14.26
N ARG A 103 4.28 3.55 13.59
CA ARG A 103 5.06 3.46 12.36
C ARG A 103 6.52 3.17 12.71
N PRO A 104 7.07 2.01 12.33
CA PRO A 104 8.50 1.75 12.41
C PRO A 104 9.25 2.63 11.40
N ALA A 105 10.60 2.60 11.46
CA ALA A 105 11.43 3.22 10.45
C ALA A 105 11.02 2.76 9.02
N PRO A 106 11.02 3.67 8.03
CA PRO A 106 10.75 3.29 6.65
C PRO A 106 11.83 2.32 6.17
N LEU A 107 11.46 1.40 5.29
CA LEU A 107 12.45 0.58 4.60
C LEU A 107 13.23 1.47 3.64
N THR A 108 14.49 1.13 3.45
CA THR A 108 15.34 1.67 2.39
C THR A 108 14.95 1.04 1.04
N VAL A 109 15.32 1.72 -0.06
CA VAL A 109 15.16 1.14 -1.40
C VAL A 109 15.87 -0.22 -1.49
N ALA A 110 17.10 -0.32 -0.98
CA ALA A 110 17.87 -1.56 -0.98
C ALA A 110 17.14 -2.73 -0.29
N GLU A 111 16.50 -2.50 0.86
CA GLU A 111 15.71 -3.52 1.57
C GLU A 111 14.48 -3.97 0.76
N VAL A 112 13.85 -3.08 -0.01
CA VAL A 112 12.73 -3.45 -0.89
C VAL A 112 13.21 -4.21 -2.13
N LEU A 113 14.42 -3.91 -2.62
CA LEU A 113 15.00 -4.60 -3.77
C LEU A 113 15.51 -6.02 -3.43
N ASP A 114 15.75 -6.33 -2.16
CA ASP A 114 16.30 -7.63 -1.75
C ASP A 114 15.37 -8.78 -2.11
N GLY A 115 15.86 -9.72 -2.94
CA GLY A 115 15.08 -10.84 -3.47
C GLY A 115 13.96 -10.47 -4.47
N ALA A 116 13.67 -9.18 -4.69
CA ALA A 116 12.60 -8.73 -5.57
C ALA A 116 12.94 -8.89 -7.06
N ARG A 117 11.93 -9.20 -7.87
CA ARG A 117 12.03 -9.33 -9.35
C ARG A 117 10.92 -8.60 -10.10
N SER A 118 9.84 -8.20 -9.43
CA SER A 118 8.78 -7.38 -10.01
C SER A 118 8.40 -6.26 -9.04
N LEU A 119 8.48 -5.01 -9.49
CA LEU A 119 8.17 -3.83 -8.68
C LEU A 119 7.19 -2.91 -9.39
N VAL A 120 6.56 -2.04 -8.61
CA VAL A 120 5.89 -0.84 -9.12
C VAL A 120 6.46 0.40 -8.45
N ILE A 121 6.61 1.46 -9.22
CA ILE A 121 7.14 2.76 -8.81
C ILE A 121 6.07 3.80 -9.10
N LEU A 122 5.69 4.58 -8.09
CA LEU A 122 4.60 5.55 -8.17
C LEU A 122 5.15 6.97 -8.22
N GLU A 123 4.66 7.81 -9.12
CA GLU A 123 4.94 9.25 -9.13
C GLU A 123 3.62 10.00 -9.12
N GLY A 124 3.46 10.98 -8.22
CA GLY A 124 2.31 11.90 -8.25
C GLY A 124 0.94 11.28 -7.96
N VAL A 125 0.86 10.00 -7.56
CA VAL A 125 -0.42 9.34 -7.25
C VAL A 125 -0.96 9.86 -5.92
N GLY A 126 -1.88 10.82 -5.99
CA GLY A 126 -2.39 11.56 -4.83
C GLY A 126 -3.65 10.94 -4.21
N ASP A 127 -4.36 10.06 -4.92
CA ASP A 127 -5.56 9.43 -4.38
C ASP A 127 -5.24 8.18 -3.54
N HIS A 128 -5.69 8.21 -2.29
CA HIS A 128 -5.47 7.13 -1.33
C HIS A 128 -6.19 5.82 -1.70
N GLU A 129 -7.29 5.88 -2.46
CA GLU A 129 -8.00 4.69 -2.92
C GLU A 129 -7.19 3.99 -4.03
N ASN A 130 -6.61 4.76 -4.96
CA ASN A 130 -5.70 4.25 -5.96
C ASN A 130 -4.43 3.65 -5.33
N ILE A 131 -3.81 4.30 -4.34
CA ILE A 131 -2.70 3.68 -3.59
C ILE A 131 -3.14 2.34 -2.99
N GLY A 132 -4.27 2.31 -2.29
CA GLY A 132 -4.78 1.07 -1.69
C GLY A 132 -5.06 -0.03 -2.72
N ALA A 133 -5.65 0.32 -3.86
CA ALA A 133 -5.94 -0.61 -4.94
C ALA A 133 -4.66 -1.14 -5.59
N ILE A 134 -3.64 -0.30 -5.80
CA ILE A 134 -2.32 -0.71 -6.31
C ILE A 134 -1.68 -1.73 -5.36
N PHE A 135 -1.65 -1.50 -4.05
CA PHE A 135 -1.12 -2.46 -3.08
C PHE A 135 -1.86 -3.79 -3.11
N ARG A 136 -3.20 -3.76 -3.26
CA ARG A 136 -4.00 -4.97 -3.37
C ARG A 136 -3.70 -5.74 -4.65
N ASN A 137 -3.62 -5.04 -5.78
CA ASN A 137 -3.31 -5.62 -7.09
C ASN A 137 -1.88 -6.20 -7.08
N ALA A 138 -0.92 -5.45 -6.55
CA ALA A 138 0.47 -5.87 -6.38
C ALA A 138 0.57 -7.19 -5.61
N ALA A 139 -0.03 -7.26 -4.42
CA ALA A 139 -0.03 -8.47 -3.60
C ALA A 139 -0.76 -9.65 -4.28
N GLY A 140 -1.86 -9.39 -4.99
CA GLY A 140 -2.61 -10.43 -5.71
C GLY A 140 -1.92 -10.94 -6.98
N MET A 141 -1.04 -10.13 -7.57
CA MET A 141 -0.40 -10.39 -8.86
C MET A 141 1.12 -10.56 -8.76
N GLY A 142 1.66 -10.83 -7.56
CA GLY A 142 3.06 -11.20 -7.38
C GLY A 142 4.05 -10.08 -7.69
N ILE A 143 3.68 -8.83 -7.37
CA ILE A 143 4.62 -7.72 -7.30
C ILE A 143 5.23 -7.71 -5.91
N ASP A 144 6.55 -7.70 -5.86
CA ASP A 144 7.34 -7.94 -4.65
C ASP A 144 7.45 -6.70 -3.75
N GLY A 145 7.25 -5.50 -4.32
CA GLY A 145 7.39 -4.25 -3.59
C GLY A 145 6.91 -3.01 -4.36
N VAL A 146 6.75 -1.92 -3.61
CA VAL A 146 6.30 -0.62 -4.12
C VAL A 146 7.34 0.45 -3.78
N LEU A 147 7.80 1.20 -4.78
CA LEU A 147 8.64 2.38 -4.55
C LEU A 147 7.84 3.65 -4.79
N PHE A 148 8.08 4.66 -3.97
CA PHE A 148 7.41 5.95 -4.05
C PHE A 148 8.40 7.01 -4.52
N GLY A 149 8.15 7.58 -5.69
CA GLY A 149 8.77 8.81 -6.13
C GLY A 149 8.14 10.04 -5.45
N ALA A 150 8.23 11.19 -6.10
CA ALA A 150 7.71 12.43 -5.54
C ALA A 150 6.18 12.57 -5.67
N GLY A 151 5.57 13.31 -4.74
CA GLY A 151 4.18 13.77 -4.84
C GLY A 151 3.11 12.70 -4.63
N THR A 152 3.44 11.60 -3.95
CA THR A 152 2.52 10.48 -3.73
C THR A 152 1.82 10.57 -2.37
N ALA A 153 0.59 10.08 -2.31
CA ALA A 153 -0.14 9.88 -1.07
C ALA A 153 0.49 8.78 -0.20
N ASP A 154 0.23 8.86 1.11
CA ASP A 154 0.79 7.95 2.11
C ASP A 154 0.10 6.57 2.07
N PRO A 155 0.82 5.46 1.83
CA PRO A 155 0.23 4.11 1.84
C PRO A 155 -0.32 3.67 3.19
N LEU A 156 0.17 4.26 4.28
CA LEU A 156 -0.27 3.97 5.64
C LEU A 156 -1.43 4.84 6.07
N TYR A 157 -1.96 5.67 5.17
CA TYR A 157 -3.21 6.35 5.40
C TYR A 157 -4.33 5.32 5.62
N ARG A 158 -5.21 5.62 6.58
CA ARG A 158 -6.29 4.69 6.98
C ARG A 158 -7.13 4.22 5.80
N ARG A 159 -7.43 5.11 4.85
CA ARG A 159 -8.18 4.74 3.65
C ARG A 159 -7.39 3.79 2.74
N SER A 160 -6.10 4.01 2.53
CA SER A 160 -5.23 3.14 1.73
C SER A 160 -5.08 1.76 2.36
N VAL A 161 -4.88 1.69 3.68
CA VAL A 161 -4.85 0.41 4.43
C VAL A 161 -6.19 -0.33 4.27
N ARG A 162 -7.32 0.37 4.38
CA ARG A 162 -8.64 -0.23 4.21
C ARG A 162 -8.89 -0.75 2.79
N VAL A 163 -8.62 0.07 1.76
CA VAL A 163 -8.87 -0.28 0.35
C VAL A 163 -7.93 -1.41 -0.10
N SER A 164 -6.68 -1.40 0.37
CA SER A 164 -5.74 -2.50 0.15
C SER A 164 -6.09 -3.79 0.90
N MET A 165 -7.16 -3.77 1.72
CA MET A 165 -7.49 -4.84 2.66
C MET A 165 -6.34 -5.16 3.63
N GLY A 166 -5.42 -4.23 3.89
CA GLY A 166 -4.25 -4.42 4.74
C GLY A 166 -3.00 -4.91 4.00
N HIS A 167 -3.01 -5.02 2.67
CA HIS A 167 -1.78 -5.35 1.92
C HIS A 167 -0.72 -4.24 2.02
N ALA A 168 -1.12 -2.98 2.24
CA ALA A 168 -0.19 -1.90 2.57
C ALA A 168 0.64 -2.13 3.86
N LEU A 169 0.20 -3.03 4.75
CA LEU A 169 0.92 -3.40 5.97
C LEU A 169 1.93 -4.54 5.75
N ARG A 170 1.88 -5.20 4.58
CA ARG A 170 2.58 -6.47 4.32
C ARG A 170 3.52 -6.40 3.13
N THR A 171 3.13 -5.71 2.06
CA THR A 171 3.98 -5.52 0.88
C THR A 171 5.08 -4.51 1.23
N PRO A 172 6.38 -4.86 1.05
CA PRO A 172 7.49 -3.94 1.26
C PRO A 172 7.34 -2.68 0.41
N PHE A 173 7.66 -1.52 1.01
CA PHE A 173 7.71 -0.27 0.28
C PHE A 173 8.73 0.70 0.85
N ALA A 174 9.26 1.57 -0.02
CA ALA A 174 10.25 2.59 0.31
C ALA A 174 10.02 3.85 -0.53
N HIS A 175 10.55 4.98 -0.06
CA HIS A 175 10.58 6.22 -0.82
C HIS A 175 11.94 6.37 -1.51
N VAL A 176 11.90 6.81 -2.77
CA VAL A 176 13.10 7.24 -3.50
C VAL A 176 13.33 8.71 -3.16
N GLU A 177 14.49 9.00 -2.58
CA GLU A 177 14.84 10.34 -2.13
C GLU A 177 14.90 11.35 -3.27
N GLY A 178 14.45 12.58 -3.00
CA GLY A 178 14.53 13.69 -3.93
C GLY A 178 13.25 14.50 -4.05
N THR A 179 13.32 15.56 -4.86
CA THR A 179 12.19 16.43 -5.19
C THR A 179 11.46 15.95 -6.44
N VAL A 180 10.35 16.60 -6.78
CA VAL A 180 9.58 16.36 -8.02
C VAL A 180 10.45 16.31 -9.29
N THR A 181 11.57 17.02 -9.32
CA THR A 181 12.46 17.08 -10.50
C THR A 181 13.76 16.27 -10.35
N THR A 182 13.99 15.62 -9.20
CA THR A 182 15.26 14.95 -8.91
C THR A 182 15.14 13.52 -8.41
N TRP A 183 13.99 13.10 -7.89
CA TRP A 183 13.77 11.75 -7.36
C TRP A 183 14.12 10.65 -8.37
N GLN A 184 13.81 10.88 -9.65
CA GLN A 184 14.03 9.93 -10.73
C GLN A 184 15.52 9.62 -10.96
N ARG A 185 16.45 10.42 -10.42
CA ARG A 185 17.89 10.13 -10.46
C ARG A 185 18.23 8.86 -9.66
N GLY A 186 17.48 8.55 -8.62
CA GLY A 186 17.65 7.31 -7.84
C GLY A 186 17.33 6.04 -8.64
N LEU A 187 16.63 6.16 -9.78
CA LEU A 187 16.35 5.01 -10.66
C LEU A 187 17.61 4.44 -11.31
N GLU A 188 18.71 5.19 -11.36
CA GLU A 188 20.00 4.68 -11.85
C GLU A 188 20.49 3.49 -11.01
N GLU A 189 20.25 3.48 -9.69
CA GLU A 189 20.62 2.36 -8.82
C GLU A 189 19.90 1.07 -9.23
N LEU A 190 18.63 1.18 -9.63
CA LEU A 190 17.86 0.04 -10.14
C LEU A 190 18.41 -0.42 -11.50
N ARG A 191 18.74 0.50 -12.40
CA ARG A 191 19.33 0.16 -13.71
C ARG A 191 20.64 -0.60 -13.53
N VAL A 192 21.54 -0.12 -12.67
CA VAL A 192 22.81 -0.78 -12.35
C VAL A 192 22.58 -2.16 -11.72
N ALA A 193 21.52 -2.33 -10.93
CA ALA A 193 21.11 -3.62 -10.35
C ALA A 193 20.37 -4.57 -11.32
N GLY A 194 20.32 -4.23 -12.61
CA GLY A 194 19.79 -5.07 -13.68
C GLY A 194 18.27 -5.01 -13.86
N TRP A 195 17.60 -3.99 -13.32
CA TRP A 195 16.17 -3.81 -13.50
C TRP A 195 15.85 -3.21 -14.86
N ARG A 196 14.85 -3.78 -15.54
CA ARG A 196 14.19 -3.16 -16.69
C ARG A 196 13.13 -2.19 -16.19
N LEU A 197 13.30 -0.90 -16.46
CA LEU A 197 12.36 0.14 -16.06
C LEU A 197 11.37 0.42 -17.19
N VAL A 198 10.08 0.26 -16.90
CA VAL A 198 8.99 0.38 -17.89
C VAL A 198 8.01 1.46 -17.44
N SER A 199 7.99 2.61 -18.10
CA SER A 199 7.00 3.67 -17.82
C SER A 199 5.71 3.45 -18.59
N LEU A 200 4.57 3.43 -17.90
CA LEU A 200 3.26 3.34 -18.54
C LEU A 200 2.77 4.73 -18.99
N THR A 201 2.37 4.85 -20.25
CA THR A 201 1.85 6.08 -20.84
C THR A 201 0.84 5.75 -21.95
N PRO A 202 -0.23 6.55 -22.15
CA PRO A 202 -1.18 6.34 -23.24
C PRO A 202 -0.63 6.80 -24.62
N ALA A 203 0.57 7.37 -24.68
CA ALA A 203 1.17 7.89 -25.91
C ALA A 203 1.18 6.87 -27.06
N GLU A 204 0.73 7.26 -28.25
CA GLU A 204 0.55 6.35 -29.40
C GLU A 204 1.88 5.78 -29.91
N GLU A 205 2.98 6.52 -29.73
CA GLU A 205 4.33 6.12 -30.11
C GLU A 205 4.98 5.14 -29.10
N ALA A 206 4.42 4.98 -27.91
CA ALA A 206 4.97 4.08 -26.89
C ALA A 206 4.78 2.60 -27.30
N SER A 207 5.71 1.72 -26.96
CA SER A 207 5.64 0.31 -27.36
C SER A 207 4.44 -0.40 -26.73
N HIS A 208 3.95 -1.47 -27.37
CA HIS A 208 2.92 -2.30 -26.72
C HIS A 208 3.47 -2.89 -25.43
N LEU A 209 2.65 -2.91 -24.36
CA LEU A 209 3.07 -3.38 -23.03
C LEU A 209 3.71 -4.78 -23.07
N ALA A 210 3.13 -5.71 -23.82
CA ALA A 210 3.68 -7.07 -23.97
C ALA A 210 5.12 -7.08 -24.52
N ASP A 211 5.41 -6.22 -25.50
CA ASP A 211 6.72 -6.17 -26.16
C ASP A 211 7.78 -5.52 -25.26
N ALA A 212 7.35 -4.66 -24.34
CA ALA A 212 8.25 -4.00 -23.38
C ALA A 212 8.83 -4.95 -22.32
N LEU A 213 8.28 -6.17 -22.19
CA LEU A 213 8.63 -7.14 -21.15
C LEU A 213 9.55 -8.27 -21.61
N VAL A 214 9.89 -8.30 -22.90
CA VAL A 214 10.77 -9.30 -23.49
C VAL A 214 11.96 -8.65 -24.19
N ASP A 215 13.06 -9.39 -24.30
CA ASP A 215 14.22 -8.98 -25.07
C ASP A 215 14.02 -9.23 -26.58
N ALA A 216 15.03 -8.88 -27.38
CA ALA A 216 14.98 -9.05 -28.84
C ALA A 216 14.85 -10.53 -29.30
N ALA A 217 15.12 -11.49 -28.43
CA ALA A 217 14.93 -12.91 -28.68
C ALA A 217 13.59 -13.44 -28.11
N GLY A 218 12.73 -12.56 -27.60
CA GLY A 218 11.44 -12.92 -27.01
C GLY A 218 11.54 -13.51 -25.59
N ARG A 219 12.69 -13.41 -24.93
CA ARG A 219 12.89 -13.93 -23.57
C ARG A 219 12.47 -12.87 -22.55
N PRO A 220 11.73 -13.23 -21.47
CA PRO A 220 11.30 -12.26 -20.49
C PRO A 220 12.48 -11.68 -19.69
N TYR A 221 12.40 -10.40 -19.35
CA TYR A 221 13.38 -9.79 -18.44
C TYR A 221 13.28 -10.39 -17.04
N ASP A 222 14.44 -10.61 -16.40
CA ASP A 222 14.54 -11.20 -15.06
C ASP A 222 13.90 -10.30 -13.99
N LYS A 223 14.23 -9.01 -14.03
CA LYS A 223 13.76 -7.97 -13.09
C LYS A 223 13.06 -6.84 -13.84
N VAL A 224 11.82 -6.51 -13.47
CA VAL A 224 11.03 -5.45 -14.10
C VAL A 224 10.43 -4.53 -13.05
N ALA A 225 10.59 -3.22 -13.21
CA ALA A 225 9.89 -2.21 -12.42
C ALA A 225 9.00 -1.35 -13.30
N PHE A 226 7.71 -1.32 -12.99
CA PHE A 226 6.72 -0.50 -13.70
C PHE A 226 6.62 0.88 -13.06
N LEU A 227 6.77 1.95 -13.84
CA LEU A 227 6.45 3.30 -13.39
C LEU A 227 5.02 3.65 -13.80
N VAL A 228 4.23 4.14 -12.85
CA VAL A 228 2.89 4.68 -13.08
C VAL A 228 2.74 6.05 -12.44
N GLY A 229 2.03 6.95 -13.13
CA GLY A 229 1.91 8.36 -12.76
C GLY A 229 0.55 8.74 -12.19
N GLY A 230 0.49 9.94 -11.61
CA GLY A 230 -0.69 10.51 -10.97
C GLY A 230 -1.87 10.77 -11.92
N GLU A 231 -3.04 10.96 -11.33
CA GLU A 231 -4.29 11.20 -12.06
C GLU A 231 -4.24 12.56 -12.78
N GLY A 232 -4.47 12.56 -14.10
CA GLY A 232 -4.42 13.77 -14.93
C GLY A 232 -3.13 13.87 -15.74
N PRO A 233 -2.03 14.46 -15.20
CA PRO A 233 -0.81 14.69 -15.96
C PRO A 233 -0.01 13.40 -16.24
N GLY A 234 -0.30 12.31 -15.53
CA GLY A 234 0.46 11.06 -15.66
C GLY A 234 1.88 11.20 -15.12
N LEU A 235 2.82 10.44 -15.71
CA LEU A 235 4.23 10.53 -15.38
C LEU A 235 4.83 11.82 -15.92
N THR A 236 5.76 12.41 -15.17
CA THR A 236 6.56 13.51 -15.68
C THR A 236 7.47 13.04 -16.81
N GLU A 237 7.75 13.95 -17.75
CA GLU A 237 8.73 13.70 -18.80
C GLU A 237 10.14 13.42 -18.25
N HIS A 238 10.47 13.92 -17.05
CA HIS A 238 11.71 13.58 -16.38
C HIS A 238 11.73 12.12 -15.91
N ALA A 239 10.66 11.64 -15.28
CA ALA A 239 10.54 10.24 -14.88
C ALA A 239 10.55 9.29 -16.09
N MET A 240 9.79 9.60 -17.14
CA MET A 240 9.76 8.78 -18.37
C MET A 240 11.09 8.75 -19.14
N ARG A 241 11.95 9.78 -19.00
CA ARG A 241 13.31 9.75 -19.59
C ARG A 241 14.29 8.92 -18.78
N ALA A 242 14.00 8.66 -17.51
CA ALA A 242 14.84 7.84 -16.65
C ALA A 242 14.55 6.33 -16.80
N THR A 243 13.49 5.95 -17.53
CA THR A 243 13.14 4.55 -17.83
C THR A 243 13.83 4.03 -19.09
N ASP A 244 13.82 2.72 -19.27
CA ASP A 244 14.36 2.11 -20.48
C ASP A 244 13.39 2.15 -21.67
N ILE A 245 12.09 2.10 -21.37
CA ILE A 245 11.05 2.00 -22.39
C ILE A 245 9.73 2.59 -21.89
N ARG A 246 9.05 3.27 -22.83
CA ARG A 246 7.66 3.70 -22.67
C ARG A 246 6.76 2.60 -23.23
N ALA A 247 5.79 2.17 -22.42
CA ALA A 247 4.83 1.14 -22.76
C ALA A 247 3.41 1.69 -22.70
N ARG A 248 2.56 1.30 -23.65
CA ARG A 248 1.14 1.62 -23.68
C ARG A 248 0.27 0.38 -23.55
N ILE A 249 -0.89 0.59 -22.94
CA ILE A 249 -2.04 -0.32 -23.02
C ILE A 249 -2.92 0.24 -24.15
N PRO A 250 -3.22 -0.53 -25.20
CA PRO A 250 -4.07 -0.05 -26.28
C PRO A 250 -5.44 0.39 -25.77
N MET A 251 -5.87 1.58 -26.19
CA MET A 251 -7.15 2.18 -25.81
C MET A 251 -8.14 2.16 -26.98
N ALA A 252 -9.41 2.03 -26.67
CA ALA A 252 -10.47 2.21 -27.66
C ALA A 252 -10.52 3.68 -28.10
N PRO A 253 -10.92 3.98 -29.35
CA PRO A 253 -11.07 5.36 -29.83
C PRO A 253 -11.95 6.20 -28.89
N GLY A 254 -11.51 7.43 -28.60
CA GLY A 254 -12.23 8.37 -27.73
C GLY A 254 -12.01 8.16 -26.23
N THR A 255 -11.08 7.28 -25.82
CA THR A 255 -10.69 7.14 -24.41
C THR A 255 -9.22 7.52 -24.21
N ASP A 256 -8.97 8.56 -23.42
CA ASP A 256 -7.63 9.14 -23.27
C ASP A 256 -6.73 8.36 -22.30
N SER A 257 -7.32 7.75 -21.27
CA SER A 257 -6.57 7.03 -20.24
C SER A 257 -7.43 6.04 -19.45
N LEU A 258 -6.78 5.16 -18.70
CA LEU A 258 -7.38 4.33 -17.66
C LEU A 258 -7.04 4.89 -16.28
N ASN A 259 -7.85 4.52 -15.28
CA ASN A 259 -7.49 4.70 -13.87
C ASN A 259 -6.10 4.08 -13.58
N VAL A 260 -5.26 4.77 -12.80
CA VAL A 260 -3.87 4.36 -12.52
C VAL A 260 -3.76 2.97 -11.90
N ALA A 261 -4.65 2.61 -10.97
CA ALA A 261 -4.65 1.29 -10.34
C ALA A 261 -5.05 0.18 -11.33
N THR A 262 -5.93 0.49 -12.29
CA THR A 262 -6.30 -0.41 -13.39
C THR A 262 -5.12 -0.60 -14.36
N SER A 263 -4.45 0.49 -14.76
CA SER A 263 -3.25 0.43 -15.60
C SER A 263 -2.15 -0.42 -14.95
N ALA A 264 -1.92 -0.21 -13.65
CA ALA A 264 -0.99 -1.02 -12.87
C ALA A 264 -1.39 -2.51 -12.84
N ALA A 265 -2.67 -2.83 -12.61
CA ALA A 265 -3.15 -4.21 -12.61
C ALA A 265 -2.92 -4.91 -13.96
N ILE A 266 -3.16 -4.23 -15.08
CA ILE A 266 -2.91 -4.78 -16.42
C ILE A 266 -1.41 -5.05 -16.61
N ALA A 267 -0.54 -4.13 -16.19
CA ALA A 267 0.91 -4.33 -16.21
C ALA A 267 1.36 -5.51 -15.35
N PHE A 268 0.80 -5.68 -14.17
CA PHE A 268 1.15 -6.79 -13.27
C PHE A 268 0.68 -8.14 -13.84
N TYR A 269 -0.53 -8.19 -14.40
CA TYR A 269 -1.02 -9.37 -15.08
C TYR A 269 -0.12 -9.73 -16.27
N GLU A 270 0.25 -8.75 -17.08
CA GLU A 270 1.11 -8.93 -18.25
C GLU A 270 2.55 -9.36 -17.85
N ARG A 271 3.03 -8.90 -16.70
CA ARG A 271 4.27 -9.40 -16.08
C ARG A 271 4.18 -10.88 -15.75
N GLN A 272 3.12 -11.32 -15.09
CA GLN A 272 2.94 -12.75 -14.81
C GLN A 272 2.82 -13.58 -16.09
N ARG A 273 2.15 -13.04 -17.11
CA ARG A 273 2.00 -13.71 -18.40
C ARG A 273 3.35 -13.90 -19.10
N SER A 274 4.21 -12.88 -19.10
CA SER A 274 5.51 -12.93 -19.76
C SER A 274 6.50 -13.89 -19.11
N LEU A 275 6.32 -14.21 -17.81
CA LEU A 275 7.16 -15.17 -17.08
C LEU A 275 6.80 -16.65 -17.31
N ARG A 276 5.73 -16.94 -18.06
CA ARG A 276 5.30 -18.30 -18.41
C ARG A 276 6.02 -18.78 -19.66
#